data_AF-A0A658QT28-F1
#
_entry.id   AF-A0A658QT28-F1
#
_cell.length_a   1.000
_cell.length_b   1.000
_cell.length_c   1.000
_cell.angle_alpha   90.00
_cell.angle_beta   90.00
_cell.angle_gamma   90.00
#
_symmetry.space_group_name_H-M   'P 1'
#
loop_
_entity.id
_entity.type
_entity.pdbx_description
1 polymer ?
#
loop_
_entity_poly.entity_id
_entity_poly.type
_entity_poly.pdbx_seq_one_letter_code
_entity_poly.pdbx_strand_id
1 'polypeptide(L)'
;MNIRSRLLPLLTIPLALMAGCTSYYRNIDACKERMHAEYPDAASAPLKVTGSGAAIHGTRVVVHGTIKTPATPPATKTTDTPAAAECTFTDNTLTAFQWLAPAKLVPKPQADDDQ
;
A
#
# COMPACT_ATOMS: atom_id res chain seq x y z
N MET A 1 43.16 -19.96 -44.22
CA MET A 1 42.59 -18.81 -43.49
C MET A 1 41.20 -19.24 -43.01
N ASN A 2 41.11 -19.74 -41.77
CA ASN A 2 39.88 -20.38 -41.26
C ASN A 2 38.95 -19.34 -40.63
N ILE A 3 37.76 -19.20 -41.22
CA ILE A 3 36.66 -18.35 -40.78
C ILE A 3 36.20 -18.84 -39.40
N ARG A 4 36.51 -18.03 -38.38
CA ARG A 4 36.10 -18.26 -37.00
C ARG A 4 34.61 -17.98 -36.88
N SER A 5 33.84 -19.06 -36.83
CA SER A 5 32.47 -19.10 -36.34
C SER A 5 32.39 -18.48 -34.94
N ARG A 6 31.76 -17.31 -34.84
CA ARG A 6 31.29 -16.68 -33.59
C ARG A 6 29.95 -15.99 -33.88
N LEU A 7 28.95 -16.76 -34.27
CA LEU A 7 27.55 -16.35 -34.17
C LEU A 7 27.21 -16.26 -32.67
N LEU A 8 27.34 -15.07 -32.08
CA LEU A 8 26.62 -14.75 -30.85
C LEU A 8 25.16 -14.49 -31.25
N PRO A 9 24.18 -15.30 -30.83
CA PRO A 9 22.79 -14.88 -30.96
C PRO A 9 22.57 -13.73 -29.96
N LEU A 10 22.23 -12.55 -30.49
CA LEU A 10 21.69 -11.45 -29.70
C LEU A 10 20.40 -11.91 -29.01
N LEU A 11 20.51 -12.27 -27.73
CA LEU A 11 19.38 -12.46 -26.84
C LEU A 11 18.80 -11.06 -26.53
N THR A 12 18.01 -10.54 -27.46
CA THR A 12 17.19 -9.34 -27.27
C THR A 12 15.98 -9.72 -26.42
N ILE A 13 16.19 -9.80 -25.10
CA ILE A 13 15.09 -9.96 -24.14
C ILE A 13 14.26 -8.67 -24.19
N PRO A 14 12.95 -8.73 -24.51
CA PRO A 14 12.13 -7.53 -24.58
C PRO A 14 11.88 -6.98 -23.17
N LEU A 15 12.59 -5.91 -22.79
CA LEU A 15 12.47 -5.22 -21.49
C LEU A 15 11.10 -4.56 -21.25
N ALA A 16 10.21 -4.52 -22.24
CA ALA A 16 8.97 -3.74 -22.18
C ALA A 16 7.93 -4.27 -21.17
N LEU A 17 7.98 -5.55 -20.80
CA LEU A 17 7.04 -6.15 -19.83
C LEU A 17 7.33 -5.77 -18.37
N MET A 18 8.47 -5.12 -18.08
CA MET A 18 8.87 -4.79 -16.70
C MET A 18 8.27 -3.48 -16.16
N ALA A 19 7.69 -2.63 -17.03
CA ALA A 19 7.12 -1.35 -16.62
C ALA A 19 5.90 -1.52 -15.67
N GLY A 20 5.12 -2.59 -15.82
CA GLY A 20 4.02 -2.88 -14.90
C GLY A 20 4.48 -3.33 -13.51
N CYS A 21 5.61 -4.04 -13.42
CA CYS A 21 6.17 -4.50 -12.16
C CYS A 21 6.79 -3.36 -11.36
N THR A 22 7.43 -2.38 -12.02
CA THR A 22 7.98 -1.21 -11.32
C THR A 22 6.87 -0.37 -10.71
N SER A 23 5.75 -0.17 -11.41
CA SER A 23 4.61 0.57 -10.88
C SER A 23 3.98 -0.13 -9.68
N TYR A 24 3.83 -1.46 -9.75
CA TYR A 24 3.30 -2.27 -8.64
C TYR A 24 4.01 -2.00 -7.31
N TYR A 25 5.34 -2.11 -7.26
CA TYR A 25 6.10 -1.90 -6.03
C TYR A 25 6.12 -0.43 -5.61
N ARG A 26 6.25 0.50 -6.56
CA ARG A 26 6.27 1.95 -6.27
C ARG A 26 4.97 2.41 -5.64
N ASN A 27 3.84 1.94 -6.15
CA ASN A 27 2.54 2.30 -5.63
C ASN A 27 2.29 1.67 -4.25
N ILE A 28 2.80 0.45 -4.01
CA ILE A 28 2.78 -0.17 -2.67
C ILE A 28 3.52 0.70 -1.66
N ASP A 29 4.75 1.11 -1.96
CA ASP A 29 5.55 1.91 -1.04
C ASP A 29 4.93 3.29 -0.82
N ALA A 30 4.48 3.94 -1.90
CA ALA A 30 3.74 5.20 -1.80
C ALA A 30 2.48 5.07 -0.90
N CYS A 31 1.77 3.94 -0.97
CA CYS A 31 0.60 3.72 -0.13
C CYS A 31 0.97 3.51 1.35
N LYS A 32 2.08 2.82 1.65
CA LYS A 32 2.58 2.68 3.04
C LYS A 32 2.93 4.04 3.62
N GLU A 33 3.67 4.87 2.88
CA GLU A 33 4.02 6.22 3.30
C GLU A 33 2.77 7.07 3.50
N ARG A 34 1.80 6.98 2.59
CA ARG A 34 0.53 7.68 2.72
C ARG A 34 -0.26 7.24 3.95
N MET A 35 -0.33 5.93 4.21
CA MET A 35 -0.99 5.36 5.39
C MET A 35 -0.36 5.88 6.69
N HIS A 36 0.98 6.00 6.74
CA HIS A 36 1.67 6.58 7.89
C HIS A 36 1.42 8.08 8.03
N ALA A 37 1.44 8.83 6.92
CA ALA A 37 1.23 10.28 6.93
C ALA A 37 -0.21 10.67 7.35
N GLU A 38 -1.21 9.88 6.94
CA GLU A 38 -2.62 10.10 7.25
C GLU A 38 -3.05 9.52 8.61
N TYR A 39 -2.12 8.93 9.37
CA TYR A 39 -2.44 8.35 10.66
C TYR A 39 -2.30 9.38 11.79
N PRO A 40 -3.40 9.84 12.43
CA PRO A 40 -3.36 10.95 13.36
C PRO A 40 -2.72 10.62 14.72
N ASP A 41 -2.77 9.35 15.13
CA ASP A 41 -2.42 8.93 16.50
C ASP A 41 -1.01 8.31 16.61
N ALA A 42 -0.11 8.61 15.65
CA ALA A 42 1.21 7.99 15.53
C ALA A 42 2.05 8.04 16.82
N ALA A 43 1.94 9.12 17.60
CA ALA A 43 2.70 9.31 18.84
C ALA A 43 2.17 8.47 20.01
N SER A 44 0.85 8.29 20.11
CA SER A 44 0.20 7.64 21.27
C SER A 44 -0.13 6.17 21.02
N ALA A 45 -0.30 5.78 19.76
CA ALA A 45 -0.64 4.42 19.38
C ALA A 45 0.10 4.06 18.07
N PRO A 46 1.37 3.62 18.12
CA PRO A 46 2.16 3.37 16.92
C PRO A 46 1.49 2.38 15.96
N LEU A 47 1.39 2.78 14.69
CA LEU A 47 0.97 1.92 13.59
C LEU A 47 2.19 1.17 13.03
N LYS A 48 2.11 -0.15 12.97
CA LYS A 48 3.10 -1.03 12.33
C LYS A 48 2.48 -1.68 11.11
N VAL A 49 2.99 -1.37 9.92
CA VAL A 49 2.61 -2.09 8.70
C VAL A 49 3.08 -3.55 8.81
N THR A 50 2.18 -4.50 8.53
CA THR A 50 2.43 -5.94 8.57
C THR A 50 2.43 -6.57 7.19
N GLY A 51 1.91 -5.88 6.17
CA GLY A 51 2.00 -6.30 4.78
C GLY A 51 1.12 -5.45 3.87
N SER A 52 1.07 -5.88 2.61
CA SER A 52 0.34 -5.18 1.56
C SER A 52 0.00 -6.13 0.42
N GLY A 53 -1.12 -5.89 -0.24
CA GLY A 53 -1.48 -6.51 -1.52
C GLY A 53 -1.84 -5.42 -2.52
N ALA A 54 -1.60 -5.67 -3.80
CA ALA A 54 -2.06 -4.76 -4.85
C ALA A 54 -2.63 -5.51 -6.04
N ALA A 55 -3.52 -4.83 -6.77
CA ALA A 55 -4.04 -5.28 -8.05
C ALA A 55 -2.93 -5.27 -9.11
N ILE A 56 -3.20 -5.89 -10.27
CA ILE A 56 -2.30 -5.89 -11.42
C ILE A 56 -1.95 -4.43 -11.77
N HIS A 57 -0.67 -4.16 -12.05
CA HIS A 57 -0.11 -2.83 -12.30
C HIS A 57 -0.12 -1.86 -11.10
N GLY A 58 -0.51 -2.30 -9.91
CA GLY A 58 -0.50 -1.45 -8.71
C GLY A 58 -1.59 -0.37 -8.69
N THR A 59 -2.64 -0.51 -9.49
CA THR A 59 -3.73 0.49 -9.61
C THR A 59 -4.58 0.60 -8.35
N ARG A 60 -4.66 -0.46 -7.56
CA ARG A 60 -5.33 -0.48 -6.26
C ARG A 60 -4.45 -1.23 -5.28
N VAL A 61 -4.04 -0.57 -4.22
CA VAL A 61 -3.17 -1.11 -3.18
C VAL A 61 -3.94 -1.14 -1.87
N VAL A 62 -3.88 -2.26 -1.16
CA VAL A 62 -4.34 -2.36 0.23
C VAL A 62 -3.11 -2.62 1.10
N VAL A 63 -2.86 -1.74 2.06
CA VAL A 63 -1.82 -1.90 3.08
C VAL A 63 -2.52 -2.26 4.39
N HIS A 64 -1.99 -3.26 5.09
CA HIS A 64 -2.50 -3.68 6.38
C HIS A 64 -1.41 -3.62 7.45
N GLY A 65 -1.84 -3.42 8.69
CA GLY A 65 -0.97 -3.22 9.83
C GLY A 65 -1.67 -3.47 11.15
N THR A 66 -0.95 -3.21 12.23
CA THR A 66 -1.48 -3.27 13.60
C THR A 66 -1.15 -1.98 14.34
N ILE A 67 -2.13 -1.49 15.08
CA ILE A 67 -2.00 -0.32 15.96
C ILE A 67 -1.91 -0.82 17.40
N LYS A 68 -0.81 -0.49 18.06
CA LYS A 68 -0.62 -0.75 19.49
C LYS A 68 -1.52 0.21 20.27
N THR A 69 -2.67 -0.26 20.72
CA THR A 69 -3.63 0.60 21.42
C THR A 69 -3.37 0.53 22.93
N PRO A 70 -3.23 1.69 23.62
CA PRO A 70 -3.12 1.72 25.07
C PRO A 70 -4.30 0.99 25.72
N ALA A 71 -4.03 0.29 26.81
CA ALA A 71 -5.06 -0.40 27.56
C ALA A 71 -6.09 0.63 28.09
N THR A 72 -7.38 0.40 27.82
CA THR A 72 -8.43 1.19 28.47
C THR A 72 -8.54 0.72 29.93
N PRO A 73 -8.43 1.61 30.94
CA PRO A 73 -8.57 1.21 32.34
C PRO A 73 -9.88 0.45 32.58
N PRO A 74 -9.89 -0.65 33.36
CA PRO A 74 -8.85 -1.14 34.28
C PRO A 74 -7.84 -2.11 33.64
N ALA A 75 -7.83 -2.28 32.31
CA ALA A 75 -6.92 -3.22 31.66
C ALA A 75 -5.46 -2.76 31.78
N THR A 76 -4.56 -3.71 32.04
CA THR A 76 -3.09 -3.51 32.17
C THR A 76 -2.33 -3.90 30.90
N LYS A 77 -2.99 -4.45 29.88
CA LYS A 77 -2.35 -4.97 28.66
C LYS A 77 -2.77 -4.17 27.44
N THR A 78 -1.77 -3.74 26.66
CA THR A 78 -1.99 -3.14 25.34
C THR A 78 -2.61 -4.17 24.39
N THR A 79 -3.49 -3.71 23.50
CA THR A 79 -4.17 -4.55 22.51
C THR A 79 -3.70 -4.17 21.11
N ASP A 80 -3.40 -5.17 20.29
CA ASP A 80 -3.07 -4.96 18.88
C ASP A 80 -4.36 -4.85 18.06
N THR A 81 -4.69 -3.63 17.64
CA THR A 81 -5.88 -3.35 16.82
C THR A 81 -5.52 -3.46 15.34
N PRO A 82 -6.25 -4.25 14.52
CA PRO A 82 -5.98 -4.33 13.09
C PRO A 82 -6.26 -2.98 12.40
N ALA A 83 -5.39 -2.62 11.46
CA ALA A 83 -5.53 -1.43 10.64
C ALA A 83 -5.35 -1.79 9.16
N ALA A 84 -6.09 -1.13 8.30
CA ALA A 84 -5.97 -1.31 6.86
C ALA A 84 -6.34 -0.01 6.15
N ALA A 85 -5.61 0.31 5.09
CA ALA A 85 -5.89 1.43 4.23
C ALA A 85 -5.80 0.99 2.77
N GLU A 86 -6.56 1.66 1.93
CA GLU A 86 -6.56 1.47 0.49
C GLU A 86 -6.10 2.74 -0.20
N CYS A 87 -5.30 2.56 -1.25
CA CYS A 87 -4.88 3.61 -2.16
C CYS A 87 -5.28 3.21 -3.58
N THR A 88 -5.80 4.17 -4.33
CA THR A 88 -6.03 4.04 -5.77
C THR A 88 -5.02 4.88 -6.52
N PHE A 89 -4.51 4.34 -7.62
CA PHE A 89 -3.52 4.97 -8.48
C PHE A 89 -3.97 4.94 -9.94
N THR A 90 -3.68 6.03 -10.65
CA THR A 90 -3.63 6.05 -12.11
C THR A 90 -2.16 6.10 -12.49
N ASP A 91 -1.68 5.03 -13.15
CA ASP A 91 -0.25 4.76 -13.35
C ASP A 91 0.55 4.78 -12.03
N ASN A 92 1.27 5.87 -11.76
CA ASN A 92 2.06 6.07 -10.54
C ASN A 92 1.60 7.26 -9.69
N THR A 93 0.45 7.84 -10.03
CA THR A 93 -0.12 8.99 -9.33
C THR A 93 -1.23 8.53 -8.40
N LEU A 94 -1.07 8.82 -7.11
CA LEU A 94 -2.11 8.55 -6.11
C LEU A 94 -3.32 9.43 -6.38
N THR A 95 -4.49 8.82 -6.59
CA THR A 95 -5.75 9.52 -6.87
C THR A 95 -6.73 9.45 -5.71
N ALA A 96 -6.68 8.39 -4.90
CA ALA A 96 -7.53 8.25 -3.72
C ALA A 96 -6.79 7.53 -2.59
N PHE A 97 -7.17 7.88 -1.35
CA PHE A 97 -6.77 7.19 -0.14
C PHE A 97 -7.99 7.05 0.77
N GLN A 98 -8.21 5.86 1.34
CA GLN A 98 -9.24 5.64 2.34
C GLN A 98 -8.79 4.63 3.40
N TRP A 99 -9.17 4.89 4.64
CA TRP A 99 -9.06 3.88 5.70
C TRP A 99 -10.16 2.82 5.52
N LEU A 100 -9.78 1.56 5.66
CA LEU A 100 -10.69 0.41 5.71
C LEU A 100 -10.89 -0.09 7.15
N ALA A 101 -9.88 0.11 7.99
CA ALA A 101 -9.92 -0.24 9.41
C ALA A 101 -8.85 0.53 10.21
N PRO A 102 -9.03 0.70 11.53
CA PRO A 102 -10.24 0.41 12.31
C PRO A 102 -11.37 1.41 12.04
N ALA A 103 -12.62 1.07 12.42
CA ALA A 103 -13.82 1.86 12.15
C ALA A 103 -13.73 3.36 12.53
N LYS A 104 -12.93 3.69 13.56
CA LYS A 104 -12.67 5.07 13.97
C LYS A 104 -11.96 5.93 12.90
N LEU A 105 -11.17 5.29 12.02
CA LEU A 105 -10.44 5.96 10.94
C LEU A 105 -11.21 5.96 9.62
N VAL A 106 -12.18 5.06 9.47
CA VAL A 106 -13.00 4.96 8.26
C VAL A 106 -13.88 6.21 8.15
N PRO A 107 -13.85 6.93 7.01
CA PRO A 107 -14.76 8.06 6.78
C PRO A 107 -16.21 7.60 6.96
N LYS A 108 -17.01 8.39 7.68
CA LYS A 108 -18.46 8.10 7.78
C LYS A 108 -19.10 8.40 6.42
N PRO A 109 -20.03 7.56 5.93
CA PRO A 109 -20.87 7.92 4.80
C PRO A 109 -21.53 9.27 5.09
N GLN A 110 -21.50 10.20 4.14
CA GLN A 110 -22.29 11.41 4.23
C GLN A 110 -23.75 10.96 4.18
N ALA A 111 -24.51 11.24 5.24
CA ALA A 111 -25.96 11.14 5.13
C ALA A 111 -26.35 12.23 4.14
N ASP A 112 -26.80 11.84 2.95
CA ASP A 112 -27.44 12.76 2.04
C ASP A 112 -28.65 13.35 2.80
N ASP A 113 -28.54 14.63 3.20
CA ASP A 113 -29.73 15.39 3.59
C ASP A 113 -30.57 15.51 2.31
N ASP A 114 -31.56 14.62 2.17
CA ASP A 114 -32.62 14.68 1.17
C ASP A 114 -33.25 16.08 1.20
N GLN A 115 -32.94 16.90 0.19
CA GLN A 115 -33.59 18.18 -0.10
C GLN A 115 -34.46 18.05 -1.34
#